data_AF-A0A7S3ZGT4-F1
#
_entry.id   AF-A0A7S3ZGT4-F1
#
_cell.length_a   1.000
_cell.length_b   1.000
_cell.length_c   1.000
_cell.angle_alpha   90.00
_cell.angle_beta   90.00
_cell.angle_gamma   90.00
#
_symmetry.space_group_name_H-M   'P 1'
#
loop_
_entity.id
_entity.type
_entity.pdbx_description
1 polymer ?
#
loop_
_entity_poly.entity_id
_entity_poly.type
_entity_poly.pdbx_seq_one_letter_code
_entity_poly.pdbx_strand_id
1 'polypeptide(L)'
;LKDIYQLWIFASKLPGIVERLKEYEGEHEALLKEEFVDPLEEIIEGFEQFVALVEKLLDFDVIENQRVYHVNPDFDPMLGEFKRSLEKLERTMARLRSECADDLGLDEKKVKMAQLPTKRWHFRVSRKDEKLLRKKSGYTTLETRKDGAKFTNRELTECSNDHCDLEKKYQQQQQRIVDK
;
A
#
# COMPACT_ATOMS: atom_id res chain seq x y z
N LEU A 1 2.24 13.31 -3.97
CA LEU A 1 2.88 12.06 -4.47
C LEU A 1 2.56 11.74 -5.93
N LYS A 2 1.29 11.70 -6.36
CA LYS A 2 0.96 11.44 -7.78
C LYS A 2 1.66 12.43 -8.73
N ASP A 3 1.61 13.72 -8.43
CA ASP A 3 2.23 14.74 -9.29
C ASP A 3 3.75 14.64 -9.30
N ILE A 4 4.35 14.31 -8.14
CA ILE A 4 5.78 14.01 -8.01
C ILE A 4 6.16 12.83 -8.90
N TYR A 5 5.36 11.76 -8.90
CA TYR A 5 5.58 10.61 -9.77
C TYR A 5 5.43 10.96 -11.26
N GLN A 6 4.48 11.82 -11.64
CA GLN A 6 4.34 12.27 -13.04
C GLN A 6 5.55 13.11 -13.48
N LEU A 7 6.05 13.99 -12.61
CA LEU A 7 7.25 14.77 -12.88
C LEU A 7 8.48 13.87 -12.99
N TRP A 8 8.57 12.82 -12.16
CA TRP A 8 9.59 11.78 -12.29
C TRP A 8 9.49 11.05 -13.62
N ILE A 9 8.30 10.62 -14.07
CA ILE A 9 8.13 10.01 -15.40
C ILE A 9 8.64 10.93 -16.51
N PHE A 10 8.33 12.22 -16.42
CA PHE A 10 8.80 13.21 -17.39
C PHE A 10 10.34 13.29 -17.38
N ALA A 11 10.94 13.54 -16.22
CA ALA A 11 12.39 13.65 -16.06
C ALA A 11 13.13 12.38 -16.52
N SER A 12 12.64 11.20 -16.14
CA SER A 12 13.23 9.90 -16.53
C SER A 12 13.11 9.60 -18.03
N LYS A 13 12.23 10.27 -18.76
CA LYS A 13 12.09 10.10 -20.23
C LYS A 13 12.95 11.08 -21.03
N LEU A 14 13.34 12.21 -20.46
CA LEU A 14 14.14 13.23 -21.13
C LEU A 14 15.46 12.67 -21.72
N PRO A 15 16.24 11.84 -21.01
CA PRO A 15 17.48 11.28 -21.56
C PRO A 15 17.25 10.54 -22.89
N GLY A 16 16.21 9.70 -22.95
CA GLY A 16 15.89 8.95 -24.18
C GLY A 16 15.41 9.85 -25.32
N ILE A 17 14.83 11.03 -25.04
CA ILE A 17 14.50 12.03 -26.06
C ILE A 17 15.77 12.69 -26.58
N VAL A 18 16.66 13.11 -25.68
CA VAL A 18 17.94 13.75 -26.03
C VAL A 18 18.82 12.81 -26.86
N GLU A 19 18.90 11.53 -26.48
CA GLU A 19 19.62 10.52 -27.26
C GLU A 19 19.11 10.45 -28.71
N ARG A 20 17.79 10.49 -28.92
CA ARG A 20 17.20 10.47 -30.27
C ARG A 20 17.48 11.74 -31.07
N LEU A 21 17.53 12.90 -30.40
CA LEU A 21 17.91 14.14 -31.07
C LEU A 21 19.38 14.13 -31.50
N LYS A 22 20.26 13.52 -30.69
CA LYS A 22 21.69 13.36 -31.00
C LYS A 22 21.98 12.39 -32.16
N GLU A 23 21.04 11.51 -32.50
CA GLU A 23 21.16 10.60 -33.66
C GLU A 23 20.97 11.32 -35.01
N TYR A 24 20.49 12.57 -35.02
CA TYR A 24 20.30 13.31 -36.27
C TYR A 24 21.64 13.79 -36.84
N GLU A 25 21.95 13.33 -38.04
CA GLU A 25 23.08 13.79 -38.85
C GLU A 25 22.55 14.55 -40.07
N GLY A 26 22.91 15.82 -40.22
CA GLY A 26 22.42 16.63 -41.33
C GLY A 26 22.80 18.10 -41.26
N GLU A 27 22.27 18.89 -42.20
CA GLU A 27 22.59 20.32 -42.34
C GLU A 27 22.18 21.17 -41.12
N HIS A 28 21.23 20.69 -40.31
CA HIS A 28 20.72 21.39 -39.12
C HIS A 28 21.27 20.85 -37.80
N GLU A 29 22.25 19.94 -37.82
CA GLU A 29 22.77 19.28 -36.61
C GLU A 29 23.25 20.29 -35.56
N ALA A 30 24.02 21.30 -35.98
CA ALA A 30 24.52 22.33 -35.07
C ALA A 30 23.39 23.14 -34.41
N LEU A 31 22.36 23.52 -35.18
CA LEU A 31 21.20 24.26 -34.67
C LEU A 31 20.35 23.40 -33.73
N LEU A 32 20.14 22.12 -34.09
CA LEU A 32 19.42 21.17 -33.24
C LEU A 32 20.13 20.98 -31.90
N LYS A 33 21.47 20.93 -31.95
CA LYS A 33 22.28 20.80 -30.75
C LYS A 33 22.13 22.02 -29.83
N GLU A 34 22.37 23.22 -30.37
CA GLU A 34 22.36 24.47 -29.60
C GLU A 34 20.98 24.82 -29.03
N GLU A 35 19.91 24.65 -29.81
CA GLU A 35 18.55 25.08 -29.41
C GLU A 35 17.78 24.03 -28.61
N PHE A 36 18.13 22.74 -28.72
CA PHE A 36 17.37 21.67 -28.09
C PHE A 36 18.23 20.75 -27.22
N VAL A 37 19.32 20.18 -27.75
CA VAL A 37 20.11 19.18 -27.02
C VAL A 37 20.74 19.82 -25.78
N ASP A 38 21.53 20.89 -25.95
CA ASP A 38 22.28 21.49 -24.85
C ASP A 38 21.34 22.00 -23.73
N PRO A 39 20.22 22.72 -24.01
CA PRO A 39 19.26 23.12 -22.97
C PRO A 39 18.55 21.95 -22.29
N LEU A 40 18.23 20.87 -23.03
CA LEU A 40 17.60 19.69 -22.44
C LEU A 40 18.57 18.92 -21.55
N GLU A 41 19.86 18.87 -21.90
CA GLU A 41 20.89 18.29 -21.04
C GLU A 41 21.04 19.06 -19.72
N GLU A 42 21.07 20.40 -19.76
CA GLU A 42 21.08 21.23 -18.55
C GLU A 42 19.83 20.98 -17.67
N ILE A 43 18.65 20.82 -18.29
CA ILE A 43 17.42 20.46 -17.58
C ILE A 43 17.52 19.07 -16.94
N ILE A 44 18.08 18.09 -17.65
CA ILE A 44 18.28 16.72 -17.14
C ILE A 44 19.20 16.75 -15.92
N GLU A 45 20.34 17.45 -16.02
CA GLU A 45 21.26 17.65 -14.90
C GLU A 45 20.56 18.27 -13.68
N GLY A 46 19.71 19.28 -13.92
CA GLY A 46 18.87 19.89 -12.89
C GLY A 46 17.88 18.92 -12.21
N PHE A 47 17.49 17.82 -12.88
CA PHE A 47 16.59 16.81 -12.32
C PHE A 47 17.29 15.65 -11.61
N GLU A 48 18.61 15.49 -11.69
CA GLU A 48 19.31 14.30 -11.16
C GLU A 48 18.99 14.03 -9.69
N GLN A 49 19.12 15.05 -8.84
CA GLN A 49 18.85 14.92 -7.40
C GLN A 49 17.37 14.63 -7.13
N PHE A 50 16.47 15.23 -7.91
CA PHE A 50 15.04 14.99 -7.83
C PHE A 50 14.71 13.53 -8.18
N VAL A 51 15.25 13.02 -9.29
CA VAL A 51 15.05 11.64 -9.74
C VAL A 51 15.54 10.67 -8.67
N ALA A 52 16.78 10.85 -8.19
CA ALA A 52 17.36 9.99 -7.16
C ALA A 52 16.59 10.03 -5.82
N LEU A 53 16.01 11.18 -5.47
CA LEU A 53 15.15 11.31 -4.28
C LEU A 53 13.84 10.54 -4.47
N VAL A 54 13.15 10.73 -5.60
CA VAL A 54 11.86 10.11 -5.86
C VAL A 54 11.98 8.59 -5.93
N GLU A 55 13.07 8.07 -6.50
CA GLU A 55 13.37 6.63 -6.55
C GLU A 55 13.48 5.99 -5.16
N LYS A 56 13.96 6.73 -4.17
CA LYS A 56 14.02 6.28 -2.78
C LYS A 56 12.73 6.53 -2.03
N LEU A 57 12.04 7.62 -2.35
CA LEU A 57 10.84 8.08 -1.65
C LEU A 57 9.62 7.22 -1.99
N LEU A 58 9.42 6.84 -3.26
CA LEU A 58 8.21 6.15 -3.70
C LEU A 58 8.36 4.63 -3.67
N ASP A 59 7.26 3.95 -3.33
CA ASP A 59 7.12 2.51 -3.48
C ASP A 59 6.58 2.19 -4.90
N PHE A 60 7.49 1.89 -5.83
CA PHE A 60 7.15 1.64 -7.23
C PHE A 60 6.38 0.32 -7.42
N ASP A 61 6.68 -0.70 -6.60
CA ASP A 61 5.99 -1.99 -6.63
C ASP A 61 4.51 -1.81 -6.31
N VAL A 62 4.19 -0.99 -5.31
CA VAL A 62 2.80 -0.67 -4.97
C VAL A 62 2.13 0.17 -6.06
N ILE A 63 2.84 1.13 -6.66
CA ILE A 63 2.30 1.95 -7.76
C ILE A 63 1.95 1.08 -8.96
N GLU A 64 2.79 0.11 -9.33
CA GLU A 64 2.56 -0.78 -10.47
C GLU A 64 1.40 -1.75 -10.21
N ASN A 65 1.41 -2.40 -9.05
CA ASN A 65 0.45 -3.47 -8.73
C ASN A 65 -0.92 -2.95 -8.26
N GLN A 66 -0.96 -1.81 -7.57
CA GLN A 66 -2.17 -1.33 -6.88
C GLN A 66 -2.63 0.06 -7.33
N ARG A 67 -1.82 0.78 -8.13
CA ARG A 67 -2.11 2.15 -8.57
C ARG A 67 -2.30 3.14 -7.42
N VAL A 68 -1.67 2.87 -6.28
CA VAL A 68 -1.66 3.74 -5.10
C VAL A 68 -0.26 4.30 -4.91
N TYR A 69 -0.18 5.57 -4.50
CA TYR A 69 1.10 6.25 -4.29
C TYR A 69 1.43 6.23 -2.80
N HIS A 70 2.44 5.46 -2.44
CA HIS A 70 2.94 5.39 -1.07
C HIS A 70 4.42 5.75 -0.98
N VAL A 71 4.81 6.28 0.17
CA VAL A 71 6.20 6.45 0.56
C VAL A 71 6.75 5.06 0.88
N ASN A 72 7.92 4.75 0.32
CA ASN A 72 8.67 3.55 0.61
C ASN A 72 8.94 3.46 2.12
N PRO A 73 8.54 2.37 2.80
CA PRO A 73 8.80 2.19 4.23
C PRO A 73 10.28 2.29 4.63
N ASP A 74 11.22 2.02 3.71
CA ASP A 74 12.65 2.09 3.95
C ASP A 74 13.21 3.53 3.88
N PHE A 75 12.42 4.48 3.37
CA PHE A 75 12.80 5.88 3.30
C PHE A 75 12.85 6.54 4.68
N ASP A 76 11.97 6.13 5.59
CA ASP A 76 11.85 6.67 6.95
C ASP A 76 11.84 5.55 7.98
N PRO A 77 12.77 5.53 8.96
CA PRO A 77 12.85 4.47 9.94
C PRO A 77 11.53 4.23 10.71
N MET A 78 10.76 5.29 10.98
CA MET A 78 9.49 5.19 11.70
C MET A 78 8.39 4.55 10.84
N LEU A 79 8.33 4.86 9.54
CA LEU A 79 7.48 4.11 8.61
C LEU A 79 7.85 2.63 8.58
N GLY A 80 9.15 2.31 8.52
CA GLY A 80 9.64 0.93 8.58
C GLY A 80 9.20 0.20 9.86
N GLU A 81 9.27 0.86 11.03
CA GLU A 81 8.78 0.29 12.30
C GLU A 81 7.27 0.05 12.30
N PHE A 82 6.50 1.01 11.80
CA PHE A 82 5.05 0.87 11.68
C PHE A 82 4.68 -0.26 10.73
N LYS A 83 5.37 -0.39 9.58
CA LYS A 83 5.16 -1.49 8.62
C LYS A 83 5.39 -2.85 9.27
N ARG A 84 6.53 -3.05 9.92
CA ARG A 84 6.85 -4.31 10.63
C ARG A 84 5.82 -4.64 11.72
N SER A 85 5.34 -3.62 12.41
CA SER A 85 4.33 -3.78 13.47
C SER A 85 2.95 -4.12 12.90
N LEU A 86 2.55 -3.53 11.78
CA LEU A 86 1.33 -3.88 11.05
C LEU A 86 1.37 -5.34 10.58
N GLU A 87 2.46 -5.77 9.95
CA GLU A 87 2.62 -7.16 9.50
C GLU A 87 2.54 -8.17 10.65
N LYS A 88 3.05 -7.80 11.84
CA LYS A 88 2.94 -8.64 13.04
C LYS A 88 1.47 -8.78 13.49
N LEU A 89 0.70 -7.70 13.44
CA LEU A 89 -0.73 -7.73 13.74
C LEU A 89 -1.49 -8.54 12.68
N GLU A 90 -1.16 -8.40 11.39
CA GLU A 90 -1.75 -9.19 10.30
C GLU A 90 -1.49 -10.69 10.48
N ARG A 91 -0.25 -11.09 10.83
CA ARG A 91 0.07 -12.49 11.16
C ARG A 91 -0.72 -12.98 12.38
N THR A 92 -0.93 -12.12 13.38
CA THR A 92 -1.73 -12.45 14.56
C THR A 92 -3.20 -12.66 14.18
N MET A 93 -3.78 -11.78 13.36
CA MET A 93 -5.16 -11.93 12.86
C MET A 93 -5.33 -13.19 12.01
N ALA A 94 -4.33 -13.56 11.20
CA ALA A 94 -4.34 -14.80 10.45
C ALA A 94 -4.32 -16.03 11.39
N ARG A 95 -3.51 -16.02 12.45
CA ARG A 95 -3.53 -17.07 13.47
C ARG A 95 -4.90 -17.17 14.16
N LEU A 96 -5.47 -16.04 14.59
CA LEU A 96 -6.80 -16.01 15.23
C LEU A 96 -7.90 -16.57 14.31
N ARG A 97 -7.76 -16.41 13.00
CA ARG A 97 -8.67 -17.02 12.01
C ARG A 97 -8.57 -18.55 12.02
N SER A 98 -7.36 -19.08 12.03
CA SER A 98 -7.13 -20.53 12.10
C SER A 98 -7.73 -21.10 13.39
N GLU A 99 -7.43 -20.47 14.53
CA GLU A 99 -7.96 -20.88 15.83
C GLU A 99 -9.49 -20.83 15.89
N CYS A 100 -10.09 -19.81 15.28
CA CYS A 100 -11.54 -19.71 15.16
C CYS A 100 -12.13 -20.85 14.31
N ALA A 101 -11.47 -21.21 13.20
CA ALA A 101 -11.91 -22.31 12.36
C ALA A 101 -11.86 -23.65 13.12
N ASP A 102 -10.77 -23.91 13.84
CA ASP A 102 -10.58 -25.11 14.66
C ASP A 102 -11.64 -25.19 15.78
N ASP A 103 -11.86 -24.09 16.50
CA ASP A 103 -12.83 -24.04 17.60
C ASP A 103 -14.28 -24.25 17.12
N LEU A 104 -14.60 -23.82 15.89
CA LEU A 104 -15.89 -24.04 15.25
C LEU A 104 -15.99 -25.40 14.54
N GLY A 105 -14.90 -26.17 14.45
CA GLY A 105 -14.84 -27.42 13.70
C GLY A 105 -15.07 -27.23 12.20
N LEU A 106 -14.59 -26.11 11.65
CA LEU A 106 -14.71 -25.73 10.25
C LEU A 106 -13.36 -25.77 9.55
N ASP A 107 -13.37 -26.04 8.24
CA ASP A 107 -12.22 -25.75 7.39
C ASP A 107 -11.94 -24.24 7.41
N GLU A 108 -10.67 -23.84 7.57
CA GLU A 108 -10.24 -22.44 7.64
C GLU A 108 -10.74 -21.58 6.45
N LYS A 109 -10.93 -22.18 5.27
CA LYS A 109 -11.47 -21.51 4.08
C LYS A 109 -12.92 -21.03 4.28
N LYS A 110 -13.66 -21.63 5.20
CA LYS A 110 -15.05 -21.28 5.52
C LYS A 110 -15.17 -20.10 6.49
N VAL A 111 -14.13 -19.84 7.29
CA VAL A 111 -14.02 -18.64 8.11
C VAL A 111 -13.27 -17.60 7.29
N LYS A 112 -13.92 -16.52 6.87
CA LYS A 112 -13.29 -15.44 6.11
C LYS A 112 -12.96 -14.27 7.02
N MET A 113 -11.88 -13.56 6.72
CA MET A 113 -11.57 -12.27 7.33
C MET A 113 -12.07 -11.14 6.42
N ALA A 114 -12.74 -10.14 6.99
CA ALA A 114 -13.22 -8.98 6.23
C ALA A 114 -13.14 -7.70 7.07
N GLN A 115 -13.08 -6.54 6.41
CA GLN A 115 -13.13 -5.23 7.05
C GLN A 115 -14.52 -4.60 6.96
N LEU A 116 -14.90 -3.89 8.02
CA LEU A 116 -15.99 -2.91 7.98
C LEU A 116 -15.52 -1.62 7.28
N PRO A 117 -16.44 -0.73 6.85
CA PRO A 117 -16.08 0.59 6.33
C PRO A 117 -15.21 1.41 7.31
N THR A 118 -15.34 1.15 8.62
CA THR A 118 -14.53 1.73 9.69
C THR A 118 -13.13 1.12 9.83
N LYS A 119 -12.69 0.29 8.86
CA LYS A 119 -11.42 -0.46 8.86
C LYS A 119 -11.25 -1.49 9.99
N ARG A 120 -12.30 -1.75 10.78
CA ARG A 120 -12.29 -2.82 11.79
C ARG A 120 -12.50 -4.19 11.16
N TRP A 121 -11.65 -5.14 11.52
CA TRP A 121 -11.66 -6.51 11.07
C TRP A 121 -12.71 -7.34 11.82
N HIS A 122 -13.32 -8.29 11.11
CA HIS A 122 -14.26 -9.25 11.65
C HIS A 122 -14.17 -10.58 10.89
N PHE A 123 -14.59 -11.66 11.54
CA PHE A 123 -14.79 -12.95 10.90
C PHE A 123 -16.14 -13.00 10.19
N ARG A 124 -16.21 -13.80 9.13
CA ARG A 124 -17.45 -14.10 8.41
C ARG A 124 -17.55 -15.58 8.10
N VAL A 125 -18.72 -16.15 8.39
CA VAL A 125 -19.07 -17.53 8.01
C VAL A 125 -20.35 -17.56 7.19
N SER A 126 -20.61 -18.70 6.54
CA SER A 126 -21.82 -18.91 5.74
C SER A 126 -23.08 -18.94 6.61
N ARG A 127 -24.25 -18.78 5.98
CA ARG A 127 -25.54 -18.86 6.69
C ARG A 127 -25.77 -20.23 7.35
N LYS A 128 -25.26 -21.30 6.73
CA LYS A 128 -25.40 -22.68 7.24
C LYS A 128 -24.57 -22.92 8.51
N ASP A 129 -23.45 -22.21 8.62
CA ASP A 129 -22.48 -22.35 9.71
C ASP A 129 -22.75 -21.39 10.88
N GLU A 130 -23.58 -20.35 10.70
CA GLU A 130 -23.96 -19.38 11.76
C GLU A 130 -24.45 -20.06 13.04
N LYS A 131 -25.19 -21.17 12.91
CA LYS A 131 -25.70 -21.93 14.06
C LYS A 131 -24.59 -22.47 14.98
N LEU A 132 -23.36 -22.62 14.48
CA LEU A 132 -22.20 -23.06 15.28
C LEU A 132 -21.76 -21.98 16.26
N LEU A 133 -21.92 -20.71 15.90
CA LEU A 133 -21.59 -19.57 16.76
C LEU A 133 -22.47 -19.56 18.03
N ARG A 134 -23.74 -19.93 17.91
CA ARG A 134 -24.69 -19.96 19.05
C ARG A 134 -24.29 -20.95 20.15
N LYS A 135 -23.47 -21.95 19.81
CA LYS A 135 -22.99 -22.96 20.76
C LYS A 135 -21.73 -22.51 21.51
N LYS A 136 -21.15 -21.37 21.16
CA LYS A 136 -19.86 -20.90 21.67
C LYS A 136 -20.00 -19.50 22.24
N SER A 137 -19.85 -19.37 23.56
CA SER A 137 -20.00 -18.08 24.27
C SER A 137 -18.85 -17.10 24.03
N GLY A 138 -17.73 -17.55 23.46
CA GLY A 138 -16.55 -16.71 23.19
C GLY A 138 -16.68 -15.77 21.98
N TYR A 139 -17.76 -15.88 21.20
CA TYR A 139 -17.96 -15.07 20.00
C TYR A 139 -19.11 -14.09 20.15
N THR A 140 -18.91 -12.88 19.64
CA THR A 140 -19.93 -11.84 19.54
C THR A 140 -20.36 -11.72 18.09
N THR A 141 -21.64 -12.01 17.82
CA THR A 141 -22.22 -11.79 16.48
C THR A 141 -22.48 -10.30 16.29
N LEU A 142 -21.90 -9.73 15.23
CA LEU A 142 -22.04 -8.32 14.89
C LEU A 142 -23.25 -8.08 13.97
N GLU A 143 -23.45 -8.96 12.99
CA GLU A 143 -24.52 -8.82 12.01
C GLU A 143 -24.84 -10.17 11.37
N THR A 144 -26.12 -10.43 11.10
CA THR A 144 -26.56 -11.60 10.32
C THR A 144 -27.36 -11.14 9.12
N ARG A 145 -26.99 -11.59 7.92
CA ARG A 145 -27.71 -11.33 6.65
C ARG A 145 -28.01 -12.64 5.92
N LYS A 146 -28.74 -12.55 4.81
CA LYS A 146 -29.01 -13.70 3.92
C LYS A 146 -27.73 -14.44 3.49
N ASP A 147 -26.62 -13.72 3.33
CA ASP A 147 -25.35 -14.24 2.83
C ASP A 147 -24.36 -14.68 3.92
N GLY A 148 -24.81 -14.80 5.18
CA GLY A 148 -24.00 -15.29 6.30
C GLY A 148 -23.99 -14.39 7.53
N ALA A 149 -23.08 -14.68 8.44
CA ALA A 149 -22.94 -13.96 9.71
C ALA A 149 -21.55 -13.36 9.85
N LYS A 150 -21.50 -12.11 10.32
CA LYS A 150 -20.31 -11.39 10.75
C LYS A 150 -20.19 -11.49 12.25
N PHE A 151 -19.02 -11.82 12.75
CA PHE A 151 -18.78 -12.00 14.18
C PHE A 151 -17.32 -11.71 14.52
N THR A 152 -17.04 -11.60 15.81
CA THR A 152 -15.69 -11.34 16.33
C THR A 152 -15.51 -12.06 17.67
N ASN A 153 -14.30 -12.04 18.20
CA ASN A 153 -14.00 -12.35 19.59
C ASN A 153 -13.23 -11.18 20.22
N ARG A 154 -12.92 -11.28 21.52
CA ARG A 154 -12.19 -10.22 22.24
C ARG A 154 -10.82 -9.95 21.61
N GLU A 155 -10.07 -11.00 21.32
CA GLU A 155 -8.70 -10.92 20.81
C GLU A 155 -8.62 -10.29 19.41
N LEU A 156 -9.52 -10.67 18.49
CA LEU A 156 -9.60 -10.04 17.17
C LEU A 156 -9.98 -8.57 17.28
N THR A 157 -10.88 -8.24 18.22
CA THR A 157 -11.31 -6.85 18.43
C THR A 157 -10.14 -5.98 18.91
N GLU A 158 -9.36 -6.48 19.89
CA GLU A 158 -8.15 -5.79 20.38
C GLU A 158 -7.12 -5.64 19.26
N CYS A 159 -6.77 -6.73 18.58
CA CYS A 159 -5.80 -6.72 17.49
C CYS A 159 -6.23 -5.82 16.31
N SER A 160 -7.52 -5.81 15.98
CA SER A 160 -8.06 -4.93 14.95
C SER A 160 -8.02 -3.45 15.34
N ASN A 161 -8.19 -3.11 16.62
CA ASN A 161 -8.13 -1.73 17.08
C ASN A 161 -6.68 -1.24 17.00
N ASP A 162 -5.73 -2.03 17.49
CA ASP A 162 -4.30 -1.73 17.41
C ASP A 162 -3.86 -1.56 15.95
N HIS A 163 -4.33 -2.42 15.05
CA HIS A 163 -4.04 -2.31 13.63
C HIS A 163 -4.60 -1.01 13.04
N CYS A 164 -5.85 -0.67 13.33
CA CYS A 164 -6.49 0.56 12.84
C CYS A 164 -5.74 1.82 13.34
N ASP A 165 -5.33 1.85 14.60
CA ASP A 165 -4.62 3.00 15.16
C ASP A 165 -3.19 3.11 14.66
N LEU A 166 -2.52 1.99 14.44
CA LEU A 166 -1.19 1.96 13.84
C LEU A 166 -1.23 2.37 12.36
N GLU A 167 -2.24 1.93 11.61
CA GLU A 167 -2.45 2.33 10.21
C GLU A 167 -2.67 3.85 10.10
N LYS A 168 -3.44 4.45 11.03
CA LYS A 168 -3.57 5.92 11.10
C LYS A 168 -2.23 6.62 11.35
N LYS A 169 -1.43 6.10 12.30
CA LYS A 169 -0.09 6.66 12.59
C LYS A 169 0.84 6.56 11.39
N TYR A 170 0.80 5.43 10.67
CA TYR A 170 1.53 5.24 9.42
C TYR A 170 1.14 6.31 8.40
N GLN A 171 -0.16 6.50 8.17
CA GLN A 171 -0.65 7.49 7.21
C GLN A 171 -0.29 8.93 7.61
N GLN A 172 -0.37 9.27 8.89
CA GLN A 172 0.05 10.58 9.39
C GLN A 172 1.54 10.84 9.19
N GLN A 173 2.39 9.84 9.46
CA GLN A 173 3.83 9.96 9.25
C GLN A 173 4.18 10.10 7.76
N GLN A 174 3.52 9.31 6.92
CA GLN A 174 3.64 9.43 5.47
C GLN A 174 3.25 10.83 4.99
N GLN A 175 2.11 11.38 5.46
CA GLN A 175 1.71 12.74 5.09
C GLN A 175 2.74 13.78 5.52
N ARG A 176 3.30 13.66 6.73
CA ARG A 176 4.36 14.55 7.22
C ARG A 176 5.63 14.52 6.37
N ILE A 177 5.96 13.38 5.79
CA ILE A 177 7.11 13.27 4.88
C ILE A 177 6.80 13.96 3.55
N VAL A 178 5.57 13.86 3.07
CA VAL A 178 5.13 14.48 1.81
C VAL A 178 4.97 16.01 1.93
N ASP A 179 4.59 16.51 3.10
CA ASP A 179 4.40 17.94 3.36
C ASP A 179 5.71 18.70 3.65
N LYS A 180 6.83 17.99 3.81
CA LYS A 180 8.17 18.58 4.01
C LYS A 180 8.82 18.89 2.68
#